data_AF-A0A821KYS8-F1
#
_entry.id   AF-A0A821KYS8-F1
#
_cell.length_a   1.000
_cell.length_b   1.000
_cell.length_c   1.000
_cell.angle_alpha   90.00
_cell.angle_beta   90.00
_cell.angle_gamma   90.00
#
_symmetry.space_group_name_H-M   'P 1'
#
loop_
_entity.id
_entity.type
_entity.pdbx_description
1 polymer ?
#
loop_
_entity_poly.entity_id
_entity_poly.type
_entity_poly.pdbx_seq_one_letter_code
_entity_poly.pdbx_strand_id
1 'polypeptide(L)'
;MPPSAGQILLDNVHFDKTPVAVQSLVGEVILQGNQRINSWGQGHVYTPSSRNYTFIRGLLPPPNKSALLMEGSKFLEYSRPEYLEYSVNQFVTVKSLGAKGDGMTDDTATIQRIIDTYAANKIIFFDAGAYIHTNTVYIPLNAIIVGEVESIIMARGSFFW
;
A
#
# COMPACT_ATOMS: atom_id res chain seq x y z
N MET A 1 17.98 6.08 30.49
CA MET A 1 17.11 5.83 29.32
C MET A 1 16.01 6.88 29.32
N PRO A 2 15.56 7.38 28.16
CA PRO A 2 14.43 8.30 28.13
C PRO A 2 13.18 7.63 28.74
N PRO A 3 12.28 8.39 29.38
CA PRO A 3 11.09 7.83 30.03
C PRO A 3 10.20 6.96 29.12
N SER A 4 10.25 7.18 27.80
CA SER A 4 9.50 6.45 26.78
C SER A 4 10.29 5.32 26.09
N ALA A 5 11.46 4.92 26.58
CA ALA A 5 12.24 3.85 25.93
C ALA A 5 11.52 2.49 26.02
N GLY A 6 11.62 1.67 24.97
CA GLY A 6 11.14 0.29 24.97
C GLY A 6 9.61 0.13 24.88
N GLN A 7 8.96 1.02 24.14
CA GLN A 7 7.51 0.91 23.87
C GLN A 7 7.22 -0.16 22.81
N ILE A 8 6.12 -0.89 23.00
CA ILE A 8 5.64 -1.89 22.06
C ILE A 8 4.11 -1.99 22.17
N LEU A 9 3.46 -2.20 21.03
CA LEU A 9 2.05 -2.53 20.91
C LEU A 9 1.94 -3.84 20.15
N LEU A 10 1.19 -4.79 20.70
CA LEU A 10 0.77 -6.02 20.06
C LEU A 10 -0.71 -5.87 19.76
N ASP A 11 -1.09 -6.01 18.50
CA ASP A 11 -2.48 -6.00 18.05
C ASP A 11 -2.73 -7.23 17.17
N ASN A 12 -3.68 -8.07 17.59
CA ASN A 12 -4.08 -9.29 16.91
C ASN A 12 -2.91 -10.25 16.58
N VAL A 13 -1.99 -10.42 17.51
CA VAL A 13 -0.80 -11.27 17.34
C VAL A 13 -1.10 -12.68 17.83
N HIS A 14 -0.91 -13.67 16.97
CA HIS A 14 -1.07 -15.08 17.33
C HIS A 14 0.28 -15.73 17.59
N PHE A 15 0.52 -16.10 18.85
CA PHE A 15 1.71 -16.84 19.26
C PHE A 15 1.41 -18.33 19.20
N ASP A 16 1.92 -19.02 18.17
CA ASP A 16 1.87 -20.47 18.04
C ASP A 16 3.22 -21.07 18.46
N LYS A 17 3.18 -22.16 19.25
CA LYS A 17 4.37 -22.87 19.78
C LYS A 17 5.44 -21.94 20.37
N THR A 18 5.01 -20.82 20.94
CA THR A 18 5.84 -19.77 21.53
C THR A 18 5.38 -19.57 22.97
N PRO A 19 5.97 -20.24 23.97
CA PRO A 19 5.51 -20.19 25.36
C PRO A 19 5.60 -18.80 26.01
N VAL A 20 6.58 -17.99 25.57
CA VAL A 20 6.82 -16.64 26.09
C VAL A 20 6.66 -15.64 24.94
N ALA A 21 5.62 -14.80 25.00
CA ALA A 21 5.34 -13.79 23.98
C ALA A 21 6.18 -12.53 24.15
N VAL A 22 6.41 -12.10 25.40
CA VAL A 22 7.27 -10.96 25.72
C VAL A 22 8.13 -11.33 26.93
N GLN A 23 9.43 -11.15 26.81
CA GLN A 23 10.42 -11.39 27.86
C GLN A 23 11.32 -10.16 28.02
N SER A 24 11.75 -9.87 29.25
CA SER A 24 12.80 -8.89 29.49
C SER A 24 14.19 -9.47 29.19
N LEU A 25 15.21 -8.62 29.07
CA LEU A 25 16.60 -9.03 28.88
C LEU A 25 17.17 -9.85 30.05
N VAL A 26 16.54 -9.81 31.22
CA VAL A 26 16.94 -10.56 32.42
C VAL A 26 16.11 -11.85 32.62
N GLY A 27 15.32 -12.24 31.62
CA GLY A 27 14.59 -13.51 31.61
C GLY A 27 13.19 -13.47 32.24
N GLU A 28 12.73 -12.31 32.74
CA GLU A 28 11.38 -12.14 33.28
C GLU A 28 10.34 -12.32 32.16
N VAL A 29 9.39 -13.24 32.35
CA VAL A 29 8.25 -13.42 31.43
C VAL A 29 7.23 -12.32 31.70
N ILE A 30 7.08 -11.40 30.74
CA ILE A 30 6.17 -10.25 30.81
C ILE A 30 4.78 -10.61 30.26
N LEU A 31 4.73 -11.44 29.21
CA LEU A 31 3.49 -11.92 28.61
C LEU A 31 3.64 -13.39 28.20
N GLN A 32 2.74 -14.23 28.69
CA GLN A 32 2.65 -15.63 28.28
C GLN A 32 2.19 -15.72 26.82
N GLY A 33 2.79 -16.62 26.05
CA GLY A 33 2.41 -16.88 24.66
C GLY A 33 1.46 -18.07 24.53
N ASN A 34 1.60 -18.85 23.45
CA ASN A 34 0.69 -19.95 23.07
C ASN A 34 -0.79 -19.55 23.04
N GLN A 35 -1.05 -18.29 22.66
CA GLN A 35 -2.38 -17.71 22.62
C GLN A 35 -2.43 -16.58 21.58
N ARG A 36 -3.66 -16.18 21.23
CA ARG A 36 -3.89 -14.94 20.48
C ARG A 36 -3.98 -13.76 21.46
N ILE A 37 -3.20 -12.72 21.19
CA ILE A 37 -3.21 -11.45 21.91
C ILE A 37 -4.01 -10.46 21.06
N ASN A 38 -5.21 -10.08 21.53
CA ASN A 38 -6.07 -9.14 20.83
C ASN A 38 -5.49 -7.72 20.87
N SER A 39 -5.13 -7.23 22.06
CA SER A 39 -4.39 -5.98 22.23
C SER A 39 -3.63 -5.98 23.54
N TRP A 40 -2.34 -5.67 23.48
CA TRP A 40 -1.45 -5.58 24.63
C TRP A 40 -0.38 -4.53 24.35
N GLY A 41 0.04 -3.77 25.35
CA GLY A 41 1.12 -2.80 25.17
C GLY A 41 1.97 -2.61 26.41
N GLN A 42 3.19 -2.12 26.15
CA GLN A 42 4.09 -1.57 27.15
C GLN A 42 4.45 -0.14 26.75
N GLY A 43 4.23 0.84 27.63
CA GLY A 43 4.58 2.22 27.35
C GLY A 43 3.67 3.24 28.02
N HIS A 44 3.81 4.50 27.57
CA HIS A 44 2.97 5.61 28.00
C HIS A 44 1.67 5.62 27.21
N VAL A 45 0.54 5.53 27.91
CA VAL A 45 -0.80 5.64 27.34
C VAL A 45 -1.43 6.95 27.80
N TYR A 46 -2.15 7.61 26.90
CA TYR A 46 -2.81 8.89 27.14
C TYR A 46 -4.30 8.76 26.85
N THR A 47 -5.11 9.59 27.52
CA THR A 47 -6.53 9.77 27.18
C THR A 47 -6.74 11.12 26.53
N PRO A 48 -7.81 11.31 25.73
CA PRO A 48 -8.11 12.62 25.13
C PRO A 48 -8.25 13.76 26.17
N SER A 49 -8.59 13.42 27.41
CA SER A 49 -8.82 14.35 28.51
C SER A 49 -7.56 14.75 29.30
N SER A 50 -6.40 14.13 29.06
CA SER A 50 -5.20 14.33 29.89
C SER A 50 -3.91 14.33 29.08
N ARG A 51 -3.02 15.28 29.41
CA ARG A 51 -1.62 15.29 28.92
C ARG A 51 -0.67 14.47 29.79
N ASN A 52 -1.13 13.99 30.94
CA ASN A 52 -0.36 13.07 31.78
C ASN A 52 -0.50 11.66 31.22
N TYR A 53 0.62 10.93 31.16
CA TYR A 53 0.61 9.54 30.75
C TYR A 53 0.30 8.62 31.93
N THR A 54 -0.22 7.45 31.59
CA THR A 54 -0.21 6.27 32.45
C THR A 54 0.76 5.27 31.84
N PHE A 55 1.76 4.84 32.60
CA PHE A 55 2.60 3.72 32.16
C PHE A 55 1.79 2.42 32.28
N ILE A 56 1.68 1.69 31.17
CA ILE A 56 1.02 0.38 31.13
C ILE A 56 2.03 -0.66 30.66
N ARG A 57 1.93 -1.87 31.20
CA ARG A 57 2.53 -3.12 30.72
C ARG A 57 1.45 -4.19 30.87
N GLY A 58 0.61 -4.38 29.86
CA GLY A 58 -0.62 -5.16 30.04
C GLY A 58 -1.57 -5.14 28.85
N LEU A 59 -2.70 -5.84 29.01
CA LEU A 59 -3.79 -5.85 28.03
C LEU A 59 -4.36 -4.45 27.86
N LEU A 60 -4.75 -4.13 26.62
CA LEU A 60 -5.39 -2.87 26.26
C LEU A 60 -6.78 -3.14 25.66
N PRO A 61 -7.70 -2.16 25.71
CA PRO A 61 -8.90 -2.20 24.89
C PRO A 61 -8.48 -2.29 23.41
N PRO A 62 -8.95 -3.31 22.65
CA PRO A 62 -8.64 -3.39 21.23
C PRO A 62 -9.14 -2.15 20.48
N PRO A 63 -8.37 -1.62 19.51
CA PRO A 63 -8.84 -0.50 18.71
C PRO A 63 -10.07 -0.90 17.90
N ASN A 64 -11.00 0.04 17.70
CA ASN A 64 -12.11 -0.15 16.79
C ASN A 64 -11.57 -0.20 15.35
N LYS A 65 -11.86 -1.29 14.63
CA LYS A 65 -11.46 -1.49 13.23
C LYS A 65 -12.70 -1.65 12.38
N SER A 66 -12.86 -0.80 11.38
CA SER A 66 -13.95 -0.89 10.42
C SER A 66 -13.84 -2.18 9.62
N ALA A 67 -14.94 -2.92 9.46
CA ALA A 67 -14.99 -4.14 8.66
C ALA A 67 -14.57 -3.90 7.19
N LEU A 68 -14.69 -2.67 6.67
CA LEU A 68 -14.25 -2.29 5.33
C LEU A 68 -12.72 -2.32 5.15
N LEU A 69 -11.96 -2.34 6.25
CA LEU A 69 -10.50 -2.37 6.23
C LEU A 69 -9.94 -3.78 6.53
N MET A 70 -10.81 -4.77 6.68
CA MET A 70 -10.44 -6.09 7.20
C MET A 70 -10.65 -7.19 6.16
N GLU A 71 -9.69 -8.10 6.08
CA GLU A 71 -9.85 -9.42 5.45
C GLU A 71 -9.88 -10.48 6.57
N GLY A 72 -11.09 -10.93 6.92
CA GLY A 72 -11.30 -11.79 8.08
C GLY A 72 -10.86 -11.11 9.38
N SER A 73 -9.80 -11.61 10.01
CA SER A 73 -9.25 -11.05 11.25
C SER A 73 -8.05 -10.10 11.04
N LYS A 74 -7.54 -9.96 9.81
CA LYS A 74 -6.36 -9.14 9.50
C LYS A 74 -6.77 -7.87 8.78
N PHE A 75 -5.88 -6.89 8.74
CA PHE A 75 -6.04 -5.78 7.80
C PHE A 75 -5.96 -6.31 6.37
N LEU A 76 -6.73 -5.68 5.49
CA LEU A 76 -6.67 -5.94 4.06
C LEU A 76 -5.28 -5.55 3.54
N GLU A 77 -4.57 -6.51 2.95
CA GLU A 77 -3.24 -6.33 2.40
C GLU A 77 -3.23 -6.77 0.93
N TYR A 78 -2.65 -5.94 0.06
CA TYR A 78 -2.45 -6.28 -1.34
C TYR A 78 -0.97 -6.23 -1.66
N SER A 79 -0.41 -7.36 -2.11
CA SER A 79 0.91 -7.36 -2.71
C SER A 79 0.87 -6.70 -4.08
N ARG A 80 2.00 -6.16 -4.54
CA ARG A 80 2.11 -5.68 -5.91
C ARG A 80 1.75 -6.83 -6.87
N PRO A 81 0.76 -6.68 -7.75
CA PRO A 81 0.44 -7.72 -8.72
C PRO A 81 1.60 -7.92 -9.70
N GLU A 82 1.92 -9.18 -9.97
CA GLU A 82 2.98 -9.57 -10.92
C GLU A 82 2.42 -10.02 -12.27
N TYR A 83 1.11 -10.20 -12.38
CA TYR A 83 0.39 -10.56 -13.61
C TYR A 83 0.88 -11.86 -14.28
N LEU A 84 1.39 -12.82 -13.51
CA LEU A 84 1.96 -14.10 -13.99
C LEU A 84 0.95 -14.98 -14.74
N GLU A 85 -0.35 -14.74 -14.53
CA GLU A 85 -1.45 -15.42 -15.19
C GLU A 85 -1.72 -14.91 -16.63
N TYR A 86 -1.09 -13.80 -17.03
CA TYR A 86 -1.26 -13.20 -18.36
C TYR A 86 -0.14 -13.62 -19.31
N SER A 87 -0.51 -13.95 -20.55
CA SER A 87 0.45 -14.14 -21.64
C SER A 87 0.91 -12.81 -22.25
N VAL A 88 2.07 -12.79 -22.91
CA VAL A 88 2.61 -11.60 -23.60
C VAL A 88 1.60 -10.99 -24.59
N ASN A 89 0.79 -11.81 -25.27
CA ASN A 89 -0.22 -11.35 -26.23
C ASN A 89 -1.40 -10.60 -25.57
N GLN A 90 -1.50 -10.60 -24.23
CA GLN A 90 -2.49 -9.82 -23.48
C GLN A 90 -1.96 -8.43 -23.09
N PHE A 91 -0.70 -8.14 -23.38
CA PHE A 91 -0.11 -6.82 -23.22
C PHE A 91 -0.16 -6.05 -24.55
N VAL A 92 -0.31 -4.74 -24.45
CA VAL A 92 -0.04 -3.81 -25.55
C VAL A 92 0.90 -2.73 -25.07
N THR A 93 1.95 -2.42 -25.85
CA THR A 93 2.90 -1.37 -25.48
C THR A 93 2.50 -0.04 -26.09
N VAL A 94 2.55 1.04 -25.32
CA VAL A 94 2.14 2.36 -25.80
C VAL A 94 3.03 2.84 -26.96
N LYS A 95 4.34 2.52 -26.96
CA LYS A 95 5.25 2.90 -28.06
C LYS A 95 4.94 2.16 -29.36
N SER A 96 4.62 0.86 -29.30
CA SER A 96 4.19 0.12 -30.49
C SER A 96 2.90 0.68 -31.12
N LEU A 97 2.10 1.40 -30.33
CA LEU A 97 0.83 1.98 -30.73
C LEU A 97 0.91 3.48 -31.03
N GLY A 98 2.13 4.04 -31.05
CA GLY A 98 2.43 5.37 -31.58
C GLY A 98 2.78 6.43 -30.55
N ALA A 99 2.70 6.16 -29.25
CA ALA A 99 3.17 7.10 -28.23
C ALA A 99 4.69 7.26 -28.32
N LYS A 100 5.21 8.47 -28.17
CA LYS A 100 6.65 8.73 -28.30
C LYS A 100 7.38 8.49 -27.00
N GLY A 101 6.87 9.02 -25.88
CA GLY A 101 7.55 8.94 -24.60
C GLY A 101 8.93 9.63 -24.61
N ASP A 102 9.10 10.66 -25.44
CA ASP A 102 10.37 11.36 -25.67
C ASP A 102 10.53 12.64 -24.81
N GLY A 103 9.55 12.93 -23.95
CA GLY A 103 9.52 14.11 -23.08
C GLY A 103 9.20 15.42 -23.78
N MET A 104 8.87 15.39 -25.08
CA MET A 104 8.64 16.59 -25.90
C MET A 104 7.32 16.53 -26.67
N THR A 105 7.04 15.39 -27.29
CA THR A 105 5.85 15.16 -28.12
C THR A 105 4.62 15.03 -27.23
N ASP A 106 3.56 15.76 -27.57
CA ASP A 106 2.25 15.60 -26.96
C ASP A 106 1.64 14.24 -27.30
N ASP A 107 1.61 13.34 -26.32
CA ASP A 107 1.09 11.99 -26.44
C ASP A 107 -0.38 11.88 -25.98
N THR A 108 -1.05 12.98 -25.61
CA THR A 108 -2.42 12.96 -25.06
C THR A 108 -3.41 12.20 -25.92
N ALA A 109 -3.57 12.57 -27.18
CA ALA A 109 -4.58 11.96 -28.05
C ALA A 109 -4.25 10.49 -28.36
N THR A 110 -2.96 10.18 -28.49
CA THR A 110 -2.48 8.83 -28.76
C THR A 110 -2.75 7.92 -27.57
N ILE A 111 -2.40 8.35 -26.35
CA ILE A 111 -2.60 7.57 -25.13
C ILE A 111 -4.10 7.41 -24.82
N GLN A 112 -4.91 8.45 -24.99
CA GLN A 112 -6.36 8.34 -24.81
C GLN A 112 -6.94 7.27 -25.76
N ARG A 113 -6.58 7.31 -27.05
CA ARG A 113 -7.02 6.29 -28.02
C ARG A 113 -6.59 4.88 -27.62
N ILE A 114 -5.37 4.71 -27.10
CA ILE A 114 -4.87 3.40 -26.63
C ILE A 114 -5.72 2.91 -25.46
N ILE A 115 -5.99 3.77 -24.47
CA ILE A 115 -6.82 3.43 -23.32
C ILE A 115 -8.24 3.06 -23.76
N ASP A 116 -8.87 3.87 -24.61
CA ASP A 116 -10.23 3.63 -25.11
C ASP A 116 -10.34 2.30 -25.86
N THR A 117 -9.28 1.91 -26.58
CA THR A 117 -9.26 0.69 -27.41
C THR A 117 -8.96 -0.56 -26.59
N TYR A 118 -8.04 -0.48 -25.63
CA TYR A 118 -7.41 -1.67 -25.06
C TYR A 118 -7.71 -1.90 -23.57
N ALA A 119 -8.09 -0.88 -22.80
CA ALA A 119 -8.20 -0.99 -21.34
C ALA A 119 -9.25 -2.00 -20.86
N ALA A 120 -10.23 -2.35 -21.69
CA ALA A 120 -11.24 -3.36 -21.34
C ALA A 120 -10.71 -4.82 -21.41
N ASN A 121 -9.68 -5.08 -22.22
CA ASN A 121 -9.29 -6.46 -22.59
C ASN A 121 -7.78 -6.75 -22.58
N LYS A 122 -6.95 -5.72 -22.38
CA LYS A 122 -5.48 -5.83 -22.40
C LYS A 122 -4.87 -5.10 -21.22
N ILE A 123 -3.67 -5.52 -20.85
CA ILE A 123 -2.79 -4.77 -19.97
C ILE A 123 -2.06 -3.73 -20.82
N ILE A 124 -2.20 -2.46 -20.47
CA ILE A 124 -1.51 -1.37 -21.16
C ILE A 124 -0.15 -1.20 -20.51
N PHE A 125 0.89 -1.53 -21.28
CA PHE A 125 2.27 -1.43 -20.86
C PHE A 125 2.86 -0.11 -21.32
N PHE A 126 3.22 0.75 -20.36
CA PHE A 126 4.00 1.94 -20.61
C PHE A 126 5.47 1.54 -20.63
N ASP A 127 6.08 1.59 -21.80
CA ASP A 127 7.53 1.49 -21.95
C ASP A 127 8.22 2.60 -21.13
N ALA A 128 9.52 2.45 -20.84
CA ALA A 128 10.28 3.47 -20.16
C ALA A 128 10.35 4.75 -21.01
N GLY A 129 10.14 5.91 -20.42
CA GLY A 129 10.08 7.17 -21.15
C GLY A 129 9.22 8.20 -20.48
N ALA A 130 9.12 9.37 -21.11
CA ALA A 130 8.43 10.52 -20.54
C ALA A 130 7.33 11.00 -21.51
N TYR A 131 6.08 10.80 -21.13
CA TYR A 131 4.90 11.02 -21.98
C TYR A 131 4.25 12.35 -21.63
N ILE A 132 4.31 13.32 -22.53
CA ILE A 132 3.69 14.63 -22.31
C ILE A 132 2.18 14.52 -22.53
N HIS A 133 1.42 15.11 -21.62
CA HIS A 133 -0.02 15.28 -21.73
C HIS A 133 -0.41 16.75 -21.62
N THR A 134 -1.22 17.24 -22.55
CA THR A 134 -1.73 18.63 -22.56
C THR A 134 -3.22 18.76 -22.20
N ASN A 135 -3.88 17.64 -21.89
CA ASN A 135 -5.26 17.57 -21.44
C ASN A 135 -5.47 16.33 -20.54
N THR A 136 -6.62 16.24 -19.87
CA THR A 136 -7.06 15.09 -19.09
C THR A 136 -7.02 13.81 -19.93
N VAL A 137 -6.49 12.73 -19.34
CA VAL A 137 -6.60 11.37 -19.85
C VAL A 137 -7.53 10.58 -18.94
N TYR A 138 -8.58 10.00 -19.51
CA TYR A 138 -9.58 9.23 -18.79
C TYR A 138 -9.21 7.75 -18.77
N ILE A 139 -9.11 7.17 -17.57
CA ILE A 139 -8.87 5.74 -17.36
C ILE A 139 -10.20 5.09 -16.97
N PRO A 140 -10.71 4.10 -17.75
CA PRO A 140 -11.96 3.44 -17.43
C PRO A 140 -11.82 2.48 -16.25
N LEU A 141 -12.95 2.07 -15.67
CA LEU A 141 -12.98 1.04 -14.64
C LEU A 141 -12.34 -0.25 -15.14
N ASN A 142 -11.67 -0.97 -14.23
CA ASN A 142 -10.99 -2.25 -14.47
C ASN A 142 -9.78 -2.21 -15.41
N ALA A 143 -9.32 -1.02 -15.83
CA ALA A 143 -8.08 -0.90 -16.59
C ALA A 143 -6.87 -1.39 -15.77
N ILE A 144 -5.98 -2.15 -16.42
CA ILE A 144 -4.68 -2.53 -15.86
C ILE A 144 -3.58 -1.81 -16.65
N ILE A 145 -2.80 -0.99 -15.95
CA ILE A 145 -1.72 -0.18 -16.51
C ILE A 145 -0.44 -0.48 -15.74
N VAL A 146 0.64 -0.78 -16.45
CA VAL A 146 1.94 -1.17 -15.87
C VAL A 146 3.04 -0.37 -16.53
N GLY A 147 4.00 0.13 -15.75
CA GLY A 147 5.18 0.84 -16.27
C GLY A 147 6.45 -0.03 -16.27
N GLU A 148 7.38 0.31 -17.14
CA GLU A 148 8.71 -0.28 -17.22
C GLU A 148 9.73 0.58 -16.46
N VAL A 149 9.98 0.26 -15.19
CA VAL A 149 10.97 0.92 -14.31
C VAL A 149 10.72 2.42 -14.12
N GLU A 150 10.88 3.22 -15.16
CA GLU A 150 10.72 4.68 -15.22
C GLU A 150 9.81 5.08 -16.39
N SER A 151 8.50 4.97 -16.18
CA SER A 151 7.47 5.51 -17.07
C SER A 151 6.88 6.77 -16.44
N ILE A 152 7.16 7.94 -17.02
CA ILE A 152 6.80 9.23 -16.47
C ILE A 152 5.62 9.82 -17.24
N ILE A 153 4.55 10.13 -16.53
CA ILE A 153 3.38 10.84 -17.08
C ILE A 153 3.53 12.33 -16.72
N MET A 154 3.73 13.18 -17.73
CA MET A 154 4.05 14.60 -17.52
C MET A 154 2.93 15.49 -18.00
N ALA A 155 2.23 16.15 -17.08
CA ALA A 155 1.25 17.19 -17.40
C ALA A 155 1.94 18.49 -17.80
N ARG A 156 1.53 19.09 -18.93
CA ARG A 156 2.07 20.35 -19.46
C ARG A 156 1.01 21.15 -20.20
N GLY A 157 1.03 22.47 -20.08
CA GLY A 157 0.23 23.39 -20.88
C GLY A 157 -0.84 24.11 -20.07
N SER A 158 -1.42 25.15 -20.65
CA SER A 158 -2.40 26.05 -20.02
C SER A 158 -3.73 25.40 -19.63
N PHE A 159 -3.92 24.12 -19.94
CA PHE A 159 -5.07 23.37 -19.43
C PHE A 159 -4.94 23.12 -17.91
N PHE A 160 -3.73 23.10 -17.36
CA PHE A 160 -3.46 22.75 -15.96
C PHE A 160 -3.11 23.93 -15.04
N TRP A 161 -3.07 25.18 -15.56
CA TRP A 161 -2.79 26.38 -14.77
C TRP A 161 -3.35 27.66 -15.40
#